data_AF-A0A520MCP7-F1
#
_entry.id   AF-A0A520MCP7-F1
#
_cell.length_a   1.000
_cell.length_b   1.000
_cell.length_c   1.000
_cell.angle_alpha   90.00
_cell.angle_beta   90.00
_cell.angle_gamma   90.00
#
_symmetry.space_group_name_H-M   'P 1'
#
loop_
_entity.id
_entity.type
_entity.pdbx_description
1 polymer ?
#
loop_
_entity_poly.entity_id
_entity_poly.type
_entity_poly.pdbx_seq_one_letter_code
_entity_poly.pdbx_strand_id
1 'polypeptide(L)'
;MQTNLLLRFCAVILVIVLNSGCHSLTSKTKITNSKYFHLDPEKEINSPDPMVRFEQLHFLHGAITEKERKQRAGHYYVFWWTDPSHSPVTIRFEYRQKKTGSKIYYSEVKALNPKTKNKTRFKVTGKEYQSKGKVTAWRVLILRKDQIIASDQSYLW
;
A
#
# COMPACT_ATOMS: atom_id res chain seq x y z
N MET A 1 40.49 36.93 -42.93
CA MET A 1 40.82 36.13 -41.72
C MET A 1 39.56 36.01 -40.84
N GLN A 2 38.48 35.39 -41.33
CA GLN A 2 37.20 35.38 -40.61
C GLN A 2 36.22 34.28 -41.07
N THR A 3 36.71 33.09 -41.43
CA THR A 3 35.87 32.00 -41.96
C THR A 3 36.13 30.64 -41.29
N ASN A 4 36.55 30.64 -40.01
CA ASN A 4 36.87 29.39 -39.29
C ASN A 4 36.25 29.28 -37.88
N LEU A 5 35.36 30.19 -37.50
CA LEU A 5 34.76 30.20 -36.15
C LEU A 5 33.40 29.49 -36.08
N LEU A 6 32.62 29.50 -37.17
CA LEU A 6 31.27 28.91 -37.19
C LEU A 6 31.27 27.38 -37.35
N LEU A 7 32.31 26.80 -37.97
CA LEU A 7 32.38 25.35 -38.22
C LEU A 7 32.70 24.53 -36.96
N ARG A 8 33.32 25.14 -35.93
CA ARG A 8 33.71 24.47 -34.68
C ARG A 8 32.57 24.38 -33.65
N PHE A 9 31.57 25.25 -33.73
CA PHE A 9 30.45 25.25 -32.78
C PHE A 9 29.40 24.16 -33.08
N CYS A 10 29.26 23.73 -34.35
CA CYS A 10 28.34 22.64 -34.69
C CYS A 10 28.83 21.25 -34.24
N ALA A 11 30.14 21.05 -34.08
CA ALA A 11 30.70 19.75 -33.69
C ALA A 11 30.51 19.41 -32.20
N VAL A 12 30.32 20.42 -31.34
CA VAL A 12 30.18 20.20 -29.88
C VAL A 12 28.73 19.89 -29.47
N ILE A 13 27.74 20.35 -30.25
CA ILE A 13 26.32 20.13 -29.93
C ILE A 13 25.88 18.69 -30.27
N LEU A 14 26.55 18.01 -31.20
CA LEU A 14 26.18 16.66 -31.62
C LEU A 14 26.52 15.56 -30.60
N VAL A 15 27.43 15.81 -29.65
CA VAL A 15 27.87 14.81 -28.66
C VAL A 15 26.95 14.74 -27.43
N ILE A 16 26.15 15.77 -27.16
CA ILE A 16 25.29 15.82 -25.96
C ILE A 16 23.96 15.06 -26.16
N VAL A 17 23.57 14.72 -27.40
CA VAL A 17 22.22 14.18 -27.69
C VAL A 17 22.13 12.65 -27.64
N LEU A 18 23.25 11.93 -27.54
CA LEU A 18 23.25 10.45 -27.58
C LEU A 18 23.04 9.75 -26.22
N ASN A 19 22.84 10.50 -25.13
CA ASN A 19 22.38 9.93 -23.85
C ASN A 19 20.85 9.94 -23.72
N SER A 20 20.13 9.84 -24.83
CA SER A 20 18.73 9.40 -24.81
C SER A 20 18.70 7.90 -24.59
N GLY A 21 19.08 7.49 -23.37
CA GLY A 21 18.92 6.11 -22.92
C GLY A 21 17.48 5.70 -23.14
N CYS A 22 17.27 4.73 -24.02
CA CYS A 22 16.00 4.06 -24.19
C CYS A 22 15.64 3.46 -22.82
N HIS A 23 14.78 4.15 -22.06
CA HIS A 23 14.13 3.57 -20.90
C HIS A 23 13.29 2.42 -21.46
N SER A 24 13.85 1.22 -21.43
CA SER A 24 13.06 0.01 -21.65
C SER A 24 11.86 0.09 -20.71
N LEU A 25 10.69 -0.31 -21.22
CA LEU A 25 9.47 -0.55 -20.45
C LEU A 25 9.76 -1.67 -19.43
N THR A 26 10.58 -1.37 -18.45
CA THR A 26 10.80 -2.18 -17.27
C THR A 26 9.49 -2.12 -16.54
N SER A 27 8.80 -3.25 -16.53
CA SER A 27 7.60 -3.42 -15.73
C SER A 27 7.94 -2.92 -14.32
N LYS A 28 7.29 -1.85 -13.88
CA LYS A 28 7.57 -1.23 -12.58
C LYS A 28 6.73 -1.93 -11.53
N THR A 29 7.27 -2.05 -10.32
CA THR A 29 6.48 -2.47 -9.17
C THR A 29 5.27 -1.55 -9.03
N LYS A 30 4.08 -2.11 -8.89
CA LYS A 30 2.83 -1.35 -8.78
C LYS A 30 1.85 -2.01 -7.83
N ILE A 31 1.05 -1.21 -7.16
CA ILE A 31 -0.11 -1.68 -6.40
C ILE A 31 -1.27 -1.75 -7.37
N THR A 32 -1.85 -2.93 -7.52
CA THR A 32 -2.93 -3.18 -8.48
C THR A 32 -4.30 -3.02 -7.87
N ASN A 33 -4.45 -3.29 -6.57
CA ASN A 33 -5.73 -3.13 -5.89
C ASN A 33 -5.51 -2.94 -4.39
N SER A 34 -6.36 -2.10 -3.79
CA SER A 34 -6.40 -1.84 -2.37
C SER A 34 -7.83 -2.04 -1.88
N LYS A 35 -8.05 -3.09 -1.08
CA LYS A 35 -9.33 -3.35 -0.43
C LYS A 35 -9.22 -3.00 1.05
N TYR A 36 -10.22 -2.28 1.55
CA TYR A 36 -10.39 -2.03 2.97
C TYR A 36 -11.74 -2.59 3.43
N PHE A 37 -11.80 -3.07 4.67
CA PHE A 37 -13.02 -3.51 5.31
C PHE A 37 -13.02 -3.06 6.78
N HIS A 38 -14.14 -2.54 7.25
CA HIS A 38 -14.32 -2.15 8.64
C HIS A 38 -15.28 -3.13 9.31
N LEU A 39 -14.74 -3.93 10.24
CA LEU A 39 -15.51 -4.90 11.00
C LEU A 39 -16.07 -4.23 12.25
N ASP A 40 -17.39 -4.09 12.26
CA ASP A 40 -18.17 -3.78 13.44
C ASP A 40 -18.94 -5.05 13.87
N PRO A 41 -18.56 -5.70 14.99
CA PRO A 41 -19.16 -6.95 15.42
C PRO A 41 -20.56 -6.80 16.00
N GLU A 42 -20.94 -5.58 16.43
CA GLU A 42 -22.23 -5.28 17.05
C GLU A 42 -23.25 -4.83 15.99
N LYS A 43 -22.76 -4.33 14.85
CA LYS A 43 -23.64 -3.97 13.73
C LYS A 43 -24.31 -5.20 13.13
N GLU A 44 -25.62 -5.29 13.31
CA GLU A 44 -26.46 -6.24 12.58
C GLU A 44 -26.70 -5.74 11.15
N ILE A 45 -26.34 -6.57 10.18
CA ILE A 45 -26.62 -6.32 8.77
C ILE A 45 -27.95 -6.99 8.44
N ASN A 46 -29.06 -6.25 8.45
CA ASN A 46 -30.36 -6.79 8.08
C ASN A 46 -30.55 -6.80 6.55
N SER A 47 -29.88 -7.75 5.88
CA SER A 47 -30.08 -8.04 4.45
C SER A 47 -30.66 -9.44 4.29
N PRO A 48 -31.64 -9.63 3.39
CA PRO A 48 -32.14 -10.96 3.00
C PRO A 48 -31.10 -11.74 2.20
N ASP A 49 -30.18 -11.05 1.50
CA ASP A 49 -29.09 -11.69 0.77
C ASP A 49 -27.96 -12.11 1.74
N PRO A 50 -27.67 -13.43 1.87
CA PRO A 50 -26.62 -13.93 2.76
C PRO A 50 -25.21 -13.49 2.34
N MET A 51 -24.98 -13.18 1.06
CA MET A 51 -23.66 -12.75 0.56
C MET A 51 -23.22 -11.42 1.17
N VAL A 52 -24.17 -10.55 1.53
CA VAL A 52 -23.88 -9.24 2.14
C VAL A 52 -23.18 -9.38 3.49
N ARG A 53 -23.53 -10.43 4.27
CA ARG A 53 -22.94 -10.68 5.60
C ARG A 53 -21.65 -11.51 5.52
N PHE A 54 -21.34 -12.10 4.37
CA PHE A 54 -20.27 -13.09 4.24
C PHE A 54 -18.92 -12.56 4.73
N GLU A 55 -18.54 -11.33 4.38
CA GLU A 55 -17.25 -10.77 4.80
C GLU A 55 -17.19 -10.55 6.32
N GLN A 56 -18.28 -10.08 6.93
CA GLN A 56 -18.38 -9.96 8.40
C GLN A 56 -18.26 -11.34 9.06
N LEU A 57 -19.01 -12.34 8.57
CA LEU A 57 -18.98 -13.71 9.08
C LEU A 57 -17.59 -14.34 8.92
N HIS A 58 -16.92 -14.12 7.79
CA HIS A 58 -15.57 -14.60 7.54
C HIS A 58 -14.58 -14.05 8.58
N PHE A 59 -14.61 -12.75 8.86
CA PHE A 59 -13.73 -12.17 9.87
C PHE A 59 -14.11 -12.55 11.30
N LEU A 60 -15.39 -12.85 11.58
CA LEU A 60 -15.85 -13.35 12.88
C LEU A 60 -15.73 -14.87 13.04
N HIS A 61 -15.34 -15.60 12.01
CA HIS A 61 -15.29 -17.07 12.03
C HIS A 61 -14.41 -17.60 13.18
N GLY A 62 -15.01 -18.35 14.10
CA GLY A 62 -14.34 -18.88 15.29
C GLY A 62 -14.19 -17.89 16.47
N ALA A 63 -14.82 -16.71 16.42
CA ALA A 63 -15.05 -15.89 17.61
C ALA A 63 -16.43 -16.24 18.17
N ILE A 64 -16.46 -16.99 19.27
CA ILE A 64 -17.69 -17.49 19.88
C ILE A 64 -18.15 -16.51 20.95
N THR A 65 -17.21 -16.03 21.78
CA THR A 65 -17.51 -15.12 22.88
C THR A 65 -17.58 -13.66 22.43
N GLU A 66 -18.34 -12.84 23.14
CA GLU A 66 -18.41 -11.40 22.90
C GLU A 66 -17.03 -10.73 22.98
N LYS A 67 -16.20 -11.17 23.93
CA LYS A 67 -14.81 -10.70 24.08
C LYS A 67 -14.00 -10.98 22.82
N GLU A 68 -14.08 -12.19 22.26
CA GLU A 68 -13.38 -12.52 21.02
C GLU A 68 -13.88 -11.69 19.85
N ARG A 69 -15.20 -11.50 19.72
CA ARG A 69 -15.79 -10.64 18.68
C ARG A 69 -15.28 -9.21 18.79
N LYS A 70 -15.26 -8.63 20.00
CA LYS A 70 -14.72 -7.30 20.27
C LYS A 70 -13.22 -7.20 19.99
N GLN A 71 -12.45 -8.28 20.16
CA GLN A 71 -11.04 -8.30 19.80
C GLN A 71 -10.79 -8.29 18.28
N ARG A 72 -11.76 -8.78 17.49
CA ARG A 72 -11.69 -8.74 16.02
C ARG A 72 -12.20 -7.43 15.44
N ALA A 73 -12.97 -6.64 16.19
CA ALA A 73 -13.41 -5.32 15.76
C ALA A 73 -12.22 -4.47 15.28
N GLY A 74 -12.39 -3.82 14.13
CA GLY A 74 -11.37 -2.94 13.59
C GLY A 74 -11.34 -2.82 12.08
N HIS A 75 -10.19 -2.42 11.55
CA HIS A 75 -9.98 -2.26 10.11
C HIS A 75 -9.05 -3.33 9.57
N TYR A 76 -9.42 -3.87 8.42
CA TYR A 76 -8.67 -4.86 7.66
C TYR A 76 -8.32 -4.28 6.30
N TYR A 77 -7.07 -4.46 5.90
CA TYR A 77 -6.53 -3.95 4.64
C TYR A 77 -5.88 -5.07 3.86
N VAL A 78 -6.12 -5.08 2.55
CA VAL A 78 -5.56 -6.05 1.63
C VAL A 78 -5.04 -5.32 0.41
N PHE A 79 -3.75 -5.47 0.17
CA PHE A 79 -3.05 -4.83 -0.94
C PHE A 79 -2.57 -5.91 -1.90
N TRP A 80 -3.04 -5.85 -3.15
CA TRP A 80 -2.49 -6.62 -4.25
C TRP A 80 -1.49 -5.78 -4.98
N TRP A 81 -0.32 -6.34 -5.27
CA TRP A 81 0.76 -5.64 -5.92
C TRP A 81 1.54 -6.59 -6.80
N THR A 82 2.18 -6.04 -7.83
CA THR A 82 3.02 -6.79 -8.75
C THR A 82 4.44 -6.32 -8.66
N ASP A 83 5.39 -7.25 -8.66
CA ASP A 83 6.81 -6.95 -8.68
C ASP A 83 7.56 -7.88 -9.63
N PRO A 84 8.05 -7.37 -10.77
CA PRO A 84 8.80 -8.17 -11.73
C PRO A 84 10.27 -8.34 -11.37
N SER A 85 10.78 -7.58 -10.39
CA SER A 85 12.18 -7.70 -9.96
C SER A 85 12.43 -8.92 -9.09
N HIS A 86 11.37 -9.48 -8.47
CA HIS A 86 11.46 -10.60 -7.51
C HIS A 86 12.45 -10.41 -6.35
N SER A 87 12.93 -9.19 -6.13
CA SER A 87 13.90 -8.84 -5.11
C SER A 87 13.21 -8.54 -3.79
N PRO A 88 13.87 -8.72 -2.64
CA PRO A 88 13.30 -8.39 -1.34
C PRO A 88 12.72 -6.97 -1.28
N VAL A 89 11.50 -6.85 -0.75
CA VAL A 89 10.84 -5.56 -0.50
C VAL A 89 10.20 -5.52 0.88
N THR A 90 10.07 -4.32 1.42
CA THR A 90 9.35 -4.06 2.68
C THR A 90 8.06 -3.33 2.36
N ILE A 91 6.93 -3.89 2.78
CA ILE A 91 5.63 -3.24 2.66
C ILE A 91 5.35 -2.57 4.00
N ARG A 92 5.30 -1.24 4.00
CA ARG A 92 4.98 -0.43 5.18
C ARG A 92 3.55 0.08 5.07
N PHE A 93 2.74 -0.21 6.07
CA PHE A 93 1.39 0.35 6.21
C PHE A 93 1.41 1.41 7.29
N GLU A 94 1.11 2.65 6.92
CA GLU A 94 1.06 3.82 7.77
C GLU A 94 -0.40 4.26 7.96
N TYR A 95 -0.77 4.69 9.16
CA TYR A 95 -2.15 5.06 9.47
C TYR A 95 -2.27 6.07 10.62
N ARG A 96 -3.36 6.83 10.62
CA ARG A 96 -3.78 7.73 11.71
C ARG A 96 -5.07 7.19 12.35
N GLN A 97 -5.24 7.41 13.65
CA GLN A 97 -6.44 6.98 14.38
C GLN A 97 -7.17 8.16 15.03
N LYS A 98 -8.50 8.02 15.13
CA LYS A 98 -9.40 9.10 15.55
C LYS A 98 -9.02 9.74 16.89
N LYS A 99 -8.59 8.95 17.88
CA LYS A 99 -8.28 9.44 19.23
C LYS A 99 -6.82 9.87 19.42
N THR A 100 -6.00 9.85 18.36
CA THR A 100 -4.55 10.11 18.44
C THR A 100 -4.12 11.36 17.68
N GLY A 101 -5.07 12.16 17.17
CA GLY A 101 -4.80 13.35 16.37
C GLY A 101 -3.95 13.04 15.14
N SER A 102 -2.92 13.85 14.88
CA SER A 102 -2.05 13.73 13.70
C SER A 102 -0.95 12.68 13.82
N LYS A 103 -0.89 11.91 14.92
CA LYS A 103 0.14 10.89 15.12
C LYS A 103 0.01 9.77 14.08
N ILE A 104 1.12 9.47 13.40
CA ILE A 104 1.22 8.39 12.42
C ILE A 104 1.76 7.15 13.12
N TYR A 105 1.06 6.03 12.95
CA TYR A 105 1.51 4.70 13.33
C TYR A 105 1.88 3.92 12.07
N TYR A 106 2.71 2.89 12.21
CA TYR A 106 3.05 2.04 11.09
C TYR A 106 3.27 0.58 11.49
N SER A 107 3.16 -0.30 10.51
CA SER A 107 3.51 -1.71 10.60
C SER A 107 4.18 -2.14 9.30
N GLU A 108 5.07 -3.13 9.38
CA GLU A 108 5.84 -3.58 8.23
C GLU A 108 5.73 -5.08 8.02
N VAL A 109 5.72 -5.48 6.75
CA VAL A 109 5.84 -6.88 6.33
C VAL A 109 6.96 -6.96 5.32
N LYS A 110 7.98 -7.79 5.60
CA LYS A 110 9.07 -8.06 4.67
C LYS A 110 8.68 -9.21 3.74
N ALA A 111 8.71 -8.96 2.43
CA ALA A 111 8.59 -9.99 1.42
C ALA A 111 9.99 -10.29 0.87
N LEU A 112 10.61 -11.37 1.37
CA LEU A 112 11.98 -11.73 0.99
C LEU A 112 12.07 -12.26 -0.45
N ASN A 113 11.11 -13.10 -0.84
CA ASN A 113 11.04 -13.70 -2.17
C ASN A 113 9.67 -13.41 -2.79
N PRO A 114 9.40 -12.15 -3.24
CA PRO A 114 8.11 -11.82 -3.82
C PRO A 114 7.92 -12.51 -5.16
N LYS A 115 6.67 -12.92 -5.42
CA LYS A 115 6.24 -13.42 -6.74
C LYS A 115 5.94 -12.25 -7.67
N THR A 116 5.59 -12.52 -8.91
CA THR A 116 5.17 -11.45 -9.84
C THR A 116 3.86 -10.81 -9.39
N LYS A 117 2.96 -11.58 -8.78
CA LYS A 117 1.70 -11.13 -8.17
C LYS A 117 1.72 -11.49 -6.69
N ASN A 118 1.53 -10.50 -5.83
CA ASN A 118 1.60 -10.64 -4.39
C ASN A 118 0.34 -10.08 -3.73
N LYS A 119 0.14 -10.49 -2.48
CA LYS A 119 -0.95 -10.04 -1.63
C LYS A 119 -0.42 -9.83 -0.22
N THR A 120 -0.54 -8.62 0.30
CA THR A 120 -0.16 -8.28 1.68
C THR A 120 -1.40 -7.87 2.46
N ARG A 121 -1.49 -8.30 3.72
CA ARG A 121 -2.61 -7.98 4.61
C ARG A 121 -2.12 -7.23 5.83
N PHE A 122 -2.87 -6.22 6.24
CA PHE A 122 -2.69 -5.51 7.49
C PHE A 122 -4.00 -5.45 8.25
N LYS A 123 -3.92 -5.30 9.57
CA LYS A 123 -5.09 -5.12 10.43
C LYS A 123 -4.78 -4.16 11.57
N VAL A 124 -5.75 -3.36 11.93
CA VAL A 124 -5.75 -2.50 13.12
C VAL A 124 -6.98 -2.90 13.93
N THR A 125 -6.80 -3.82 14.86
CA THR A 125 -7.88 -4.49 15.61
C THR A 125 -7.54 -4.58 17.10
N GLY A 126 -8.49 -5.07 17.90
CA GLY A 126 -8.27 -5.40 19.30
C GLY A 126 -7.92 -4.20 20.18
N LYS A 127 -7.03 -4.38 21.16
CA LYS A 127 -6.69 -3.35 22.16
C LYS A 127 -6.26 -2.02 21.52
N GLU A 128 -5.50 -2.06 20.43
CA GLU A 128 -5.08 -0.85 19.74
C GLU A 128 -6.28 -0.08 19.17
N TYR A 129 -7.15 -0.77 18.44
CA TYR A 129 -8.34 -0.17 17.84
C TYR A 129 -9.32 0.34 18.92
N GLN A 130 -9.51 -0.41 20.00
CA GLN A 130 -10.40 -0.03 21.11
C GLN A 130 -9.90 1.24 21.81
N SER A 131 -8.61 1.30 22.11
CA SER A 131 -8.00 2.43 22.84
C SER A 131 -7.85 3.68 21.97
N LYS A 132 -7.40 3.55 20.71
CA LYS A 132 -7.06 4.67 19.83
C LYS A 132 -8.17 5.02 18.81
N GLY A 133 -9.18 4.18 18.69
CA GLY A 133 -10.34 4.38 17.82
C GLY A 133 -10.12 3.99 16.36
N LYS A 134 -11.11 4.36 15.53
CA LYS A 134 -11.13 4.06 14.08
C LYS A 134 -9.92 4.63 13.34
N VAL A 135 -9.47 3.93 12.31
CA VAL A 135 -8.48 4.47 11.37
C VAL A 135 -9.17 5.55 10.54
N THR A 136 -8.57 6.74 10.47
CA THR A 136 -9.13 7.90 9.76
C THR A 136 -8.46 8.15 8.41
N ALA A 137 -7.17 7.85 8.31
CA ALA A 137 -6.39 7.95 7.08
C ALA A 137 -5.32 6.86 7.05
N TRP A 138 -4.98 6.38 5.86
CA TRP A 138 -3.95 5.36 5.68
C TRP A 138 -3.15 5.58 4.39
N ARG A 139 -1.91 5.08 4.40
CA ARG A 139 -1.03 4.96 3.23
C ARG A 139 -0.26 3.64 3.30
N VAL A 140 -0.09 3.00 2.16
CA VAL A 140 0.81 1.85 2.02
C VAL A 140 1.98 2.24 1.11
N LEU A 141 3.18 1.82 1.50
CA LEU A 141 4.42 2.04 0.79
C LEU A 141 5.06 0.68 0.49
N ILE A 142 5.56 0.50 -0.72
CA ILE A 142 6.46 -0.59 -1.05
C ILE A 142 7.87 0.01 -1.15
N LEU A 143 8.76 -0.50 -0.30
CA LEU A 143 10.12 -0.02 -0.12
C LEU A 143 11.11 -1.06 -0.63
N ARG A 144 12.14 -0.60 -1.34
CA ARG A 144 13.30 -1.41 -1.74
C ARG A 144 14.55 -0.60 -1.47
N LYS A 145 15.44 -1.13 -0.62
CA LYS A 145 16.66 -0.42 -0.18
C LYS A 145 16.33 1.02 0.26
N ASP A 146 15.29 1.14 1.10
CA ASP A 146 14.74 2.41 1.62
C ASP A 146 14.16 3.40 0.59
N GLN A 147 14.13 3.03 -0.70
CA GLN A 147 13.44 3.81 -1.74
C GLN A 147 11.99 3.37 -1.87
N ILE A 148 11.07 4.34 -1.92
CA ILE A 148 9.66 4.09 -2.22
C ILE A 148 9.53 3.80 -3.71
N ILE A 149 9.20 2.56 -4.06
CA ILE A 149 9.04 2.12 -5.45
C ILE A 149 7.58 2.13 -5.91
N ALA A 150 6.64 2.03 -4.96
CA ALA A 150 5.20 2.16 -5.18
C ALA A 150 4.50 2.63 -3.89
N SER A 151 3.37 3.32 -4.04
CA SER A 151 2.54 3.76 -2.92
C SER A 151 1.07 3.83 -3.31
N ASP A 152 0.19 3.68 -2.34
CA ASP A 152 -1.25 3.96 -2.47
C ASP A 152 -1.77 4.51 -1.14
N GLN A 153 -2.85 5.28 -1.16
CA GLN A 153 -3.36 5.96 0.04
C GLN A 153 -4.87 6.22 0.00
N SER A 154 -5.44 6.42 1.18
CA SER A 154 -6.79 6.96 1.32
C SER A 154 -6.86 8.41 0.87
N TYR A 155 -8.05 8.85 0.49
CA TYR A 155 -8.32 10.26 0.14
C TYR A 155 -7.94 11.26 1.24
N LEU A 156 -8.10 10.88 2.52
CA LEU A 156 -7.84 11.75 3.68
C LEU A 156 -6.38 11.73 4.18
N TRP A 157 -5.46 11.07 3.47
CA TRP A 157 -4.06 10.97 3.88
C TRP A 157 -3.30 12.27 3.64
#